data_AF-K3X0X4-F1
#
_entry.id   AF-K3X0X4-F1
#
_cell.length_a   1.000
_cell.length_b   1.000
_cell.length_c   1.000
_cell.angle_alpha   90.00
_cell.angle_beta   90.00
_cell.angle_gamma   90.00
#
_symmetry.space_group_name_H-M   'P 1'
#
loop_
_entity.id
_entity.type
_entity.pdbx_description
1 polymer ?
#
loop_
_entity_poly.entity_id
_entity_poly.type
_entity_poly.pdbx_seq_one_letter_code
_entity_poly.pdbx_strand_id
1 'polypeptide(L)'
;MKLIATTSFLLSACVSTIAVLFMQHQSAFAYSTFRAKIPNGYNVTVKGAGHVNPYGGGVRNAFRLAFKTAGLEWTVAFCQADFDGDGQTNGQELGDPCCEFTAANKKALWNLGVSNPVDATKTSDQKLWNALNCTVYPTVTNTTTSSAVETRSSVRSVFVLILLYVLVAIFRTR
;
A
#
# COMPACT_ATOMS: atom_id res chain seq x y z
N MET A 1 -53.35 -12.29 -22.45
CA MET A 1 -52.26 -13.15 -21.94
C MET A 1 -50.92 -13.01 -22.69
N LYS A 2 -50.64 -11.90 -23.40
CA LYS A 2 -49.35 -11.63 -24.08
C LYS A 2 -48.51 -10.52 -23.43
N LEU A 3 -49.08 -9.72 -22.52
CA LEU A 3 -48.39 -8.59 -21.87
C LEU A 3 -47.52 -8.96 -20.65
N ILE A 4 -47.73 -10.15 -20.06
CA ILE A 4 -47.03 -10.55 -18.83
C ILE A 4 -45.67 -11.20 -19.15
N ALA A 5 -45.54 -11.84 -20.31
CA ALA A 5 -44.30 -12.49 -20.70
C ALA A 5 -43.19 -11.48 -21.07
N THR A 6 -43.55 -10.38 -21.74
CA THR A 6 -42.56 -9.39 -22.21
C THR A 6 -41.94 -8.57 -21.07
N THR A 7 -42.67 -8.32 -19.98
CA THR A 7 -42.14 -7.61 -18.80
C THR A 7 -41.20 -8.48 -17.97
N SER A 8 -41.45 -9.79 -17.89
CA SER A 8 -40.55 -10.75 -17.21
C SER A 8 -39.23 -10.97 -17.96
N PHE A 9 -39.25 -10.98 -19.30
CA PHE A 9 -38.04 -11.06 -20.11
C PHE A 9 -37.17 -9.80 -20.01
N LEU A 10 -37.79 -8.61 -19.93
CA LEU A 10 -37.07 -7.34 -19.79
C LEU A 10 -36.45 -7.15 -18.38
N LEU A 11 -37.12 -7.60 -17.31
CA LEU A 11 -36.53 -7.61 -15.96
C LEU A 11 -35.35 -8.58 -15.83
N SER A 12 -35.45 -9.78 -16.43
CA SER A 12 -34.40 -10.81 -16.35
C SER A 12 -33.13 -10.42 -17.11
N ALA A 13 -33.27 -9.73 -18.25
CA ALA A 13 -32.15 -9.17 -18.99
C ALA A 13 -31.41 -8.07 -18.21
N CYS A 14 -32.13 -7.21 -17.47
CA CYS A 14 -31.52 -6.14 -16.65
C CYS A 14 -30.78 -6.66 -15.41
N VAL A 15 -31.29 -7.70 -14.74
CA VAL A 15 -30.60 -8.29 -13.57
C VAL A 15 -29.31 -9.00 -13.98
N SER A 16 -29.31 -9.63 -15.16
CA SER A 16 -28.15 -10.35 -15.68
C SER A 16 -27.03 -9.41 -16.16
N THR A 17 -27.36 -8.26 -16.77
CA THR A 17 -26.35 -7.27 -17.21
C THR A 17 -25.69 -6.54 -16.04
N ILE A 18 -26.44 -6.25 -14.97
CA ILE A 18 -25.90 -5.64 -13.75
C ILE A 18 -24.92 -6.59 -13.04
N ALA A 19 -25.21 -7.90 -12.98
CA ALA A 19 -24.33 -8.88 -12.33
C ALA A 19 -22.96 -9.05 -13.04
N VAL A 20 -22.91 -8.94 -14.37
CA VAL A 20 -21.65 -9.06 -15.14
C VAL A 20 -20.75 -7.83 -14.97
N LEU A 21 -21.32 -6.64 -14.74
CA LEU A 21 -20.56 -5.40 -14.49
C LEU A 21 -19.89 -5.37 -13.10
N PHE A 22 -20.37 -6.16 -12.13
CA PHE A 22 -19.74 -6.28 -10.81
C PHE A 22 -18.53 -7.24 -10.77
N MET A 23 -18.33 -8.07 -11.81
CA MET A 23 -17.24 -9.06 -11.83
C MET A 23 -15.91 -8.53 -12.42
N GLN A 24 -15.85 -7.27 -12.86
CA GLN A 24 -14.68 -6.74 -13.58
C GLN A 24 -13.65 -6.00 -12.72
N HIS A 25 -13.78 -6.00 -11.38
CA HIS A 25 -13.00 -5.10 -10.51
C HIS A 25 -11.91 -5.75 -9.64
N GLN A 26 -11.27 -6.85 -10.06
CA GLN A 26 -10.27 -7.55 -9.22
C GLN A 26 -8.80 -7.45 -9.69
N SER A 27 -8.51 -6.87 -10.85
CA SER A 27 -7.17 -7.07 -11.46
C SER A 27 -6.09 -6.02 -11.11
N ALA A 28 -6.42 -4.94 -10.38
CA ALA A 28 -5.48 -3.82 -10.20
C ALA A 28 -4.61 -3.87 -8.92
N PHE A 29 -4.85 -4.80 -7.99
CA PHE A 29 -4.14 -4.83 -6.69
C PHE A 29 -2.83 -5.66 -6.68
N ALA A 30 -2.53 -6.42 -7.74
CA ALA A 30 -1.46 -7.43 -7.68
C ALA A 30 -0.02 -6.87 -7.74
N TYR A 31 0.19 -5.63 -8.22
CA TYR A 31 1.54 -5.09 -8.47
C TYR A 31 2.07 -4.16 -7.37
N SER A 32 1.21 -3.60 -6.50
CA SER A 32 1.61 -2.59 -5.50
C SER A 32 1.90 -3.14 -4.10
N THR A 33 1.60 -4.41 -3.82
CA THR A 33 1.66 -4.99 -2.47
C THR A 33 3.07 -5.04 -1.88
N PHE A 34 4.09 -5.28 -2.70
CA PHE A 34 5.48 -5.32 -2.22
C PHE A 34 5.96 -3.95 -1.73
N ARG A 35 5.80 -2.92 -2.56
CA ARG A 35 6.20 -1.53 -2.21
C ARG A 35 5.43 -1.00 -1.01
N ALA A 36 4.18 -1.45 -0.81
CA ALA A 36 3.43 -1.13 0.38
C ALA A 36 3.97 -1.82 1.65
N LYS A 37 4.68 -2.93 1.52
CA LYS A 37 5.14 -3.75 2.66
C LYS A 37 6.60 -3.50 3.06
N ILE A 38 7.26 -2.53 2.44
CA ILE A 38 8.61 -2.08 2.82
C ILE A 38 8.59 -0.57 3.14
N PRO A 39 9.48 -0.09 4.02
CA PRO A 39 9.64 1.34 4.28
C PRO A 39 9.94 2.10 2.98
N ASN A 40 9.32 3.27 2.81
CA ASN A 40 9.54 4.14 1.65
C ASN A 40 9.47 3.46 0.27
N GLY A 41 8.77 2.31 0.13
CA GLY A 41 8.81 1.53 -1.11
C GLY A 41 8.29 2.25 -2.36
N TYR A 42 7.58 3.37 -2.20
CA TYR A 42 7.16 4.25 -3.29
C TYR A 42 8.10 5.45 -3.52
N ASN A 43 9.00 5.73 -2.58
CA ASN A 43 9.96 6.82 -2.63
C ASN A 43 11.35 6.39 -3.13
N VAL A 44 11.60 5.07 -3.23
CA VAL A 44 12.81 4.56 -3.85
C VAL A 44 12.80 4.90 -5.35
N THR A 45 13.86 5.55 -5.82
CA THR A 45 14.01 6.01 -7.20
C THR A 45 13.91 4.87 -8.23
N VAL A 46 14.24 3.64 -7.82
CA VAL A 46 13.94 2.42 -8.59
C VAL A 46 12.54 1.91 -8.30
N LYS A 47 11.64 2.19 -9.24
CA LYS A 47 10.26 1.68 -9.25
C LYS A 47 10.19 0.15 -9.12
N GLY A 48 11.29 -0.55 -9.45
CA GLY A 48 11.46 -1.99 -9.41
C GLY A 48 12.47 -2.52 -8.39
N ALA A 49 12.58 -1.99 -7.16
CA ALA A 49 13.48 -2.53 -6.13
C ALA A 49 13.39 -4.07 -5.92
N GLY A 50 12.28 -4.69 -6.31
CA GLY A 50 12.09 -6.14 -6.26
C GLY A 50 12.30 -6.91 -7.57
N HIS A 51 12.84 -6.28 -8.60
CA HIS A 51 13.00 -6.85 -9.95
C HIS A 51 14.37 -6.53 -10.51
N VAL A 52 14.82 -7.36 -11.45
CA VAL A 52 16.06 -7.08 -12.23
C VAL A 52 15.85 -5.87 -13.13
N ASN A 53 14.64 -5.69 -13.67
CA ASN A 53 14.28 -4.48 -14.40
C ASN A 53 14.08 -3.31 -13.40
N PRO A 54 14.86 -2.21 -13.48
CA PRO A 54 14.72 -1.06 -12.58
C PRO A 54 13.36 -0.35 -12.69
N TYR A 55 12.67 -0.51 -13.82
CA TYR A 55 11.30 -0.02 -14.01
C TYR A 55 10.22 -0.94 -13.41
N GLY A 56 10.63 -2.08 -12.86
CA GLY A 56 9.77 -3.11 -12.29
C GLY A 56 9.38 -4.21 -13.29
N GLY A 57 8.81 -5.29 -12.78
CA GLY A 57 8.32 -6.41 -13.60
C GLY A 57 9.38 -7.39 -14.05
N GLY A 58 8.90 -8.47 -14.66
CA GLY A 58 9.76 -9.57 -15.07
C GLY A 58 10.42 -10.28 -13.88
N VAL A 59 11.66 -10.72 -14.08
CA VAL A 59 12.41 -11.53 -13.13
C VAL A 59 12.58 -10.80 -11.80
N ARG A 60 12.31 -11.50 -10.69
CA ARG A 60 12.52 -11.00 -9.32
C ARG A 60 14.00 -11.11 -8.97
N ASN A 61 14.54 -10.06 -8.35
CA ASN A 61 15.92 -10.06 -7.86
C ASN A 61 16.04 -10.80 -6.50
N ALA A 62 17.27 -10.96 -6.02
CA ALA A 62 17.56 -11.64 -4.75
C ALA A 62 16.84 -10.99 -3.56
N PHE A 63 16.82 -9.65 -3.50
CA PHE A 63 16.09 -8.87 -2.49
C PHE A 63 14.62 -9.26 -2.39
N ARG A 64 13.89 -9.29 -3.52
CA ARG A 64 12.47 -9.71 -3.53
C ARG A 64 12.27 -11.18 -3.23
N LEU A 65 13.18 -12.05 -3.65
CA LEU A 65 13.09 -13.48 -3.35
C LEU A 65 13.29 -13.72 -1.85
N ALA A 66 14.25 -13.05 -1.23
CA ALA A 66 14.44 -13.11 0.22
C ALA A 66 13.26 -12.51 0.99
N PHE A 67 12.66 -11.42 0.50
CA PHE A 67 11.43 -10.89 1.10
C PHE A 67 10.29 -11.91 1.04
N LYS A 68 10.20 -12.68 -0.06
CA LYS A 68 9.23 -13.79 -0.17
C LYS A 68 9.55 -14.90 0.83
N THR A 69 10.81 -15.27 1.01
CA THR A 69 11.25 -16.25 2.01
C THR A 69 10.92 -15.78 3.43
N ALA A 70 11.04 -14.48 3.70
CA ALA A 70 10.64 -13.84 4.96
C ALA A 70 9.11 -13.66 5.11
N GLY A 71 8.30 -14.44 4.40
CA GLY A 71 6.83 -14.39 4.52
C GLY A 71 6.17 -13.16 3.91
N LEU A 72 6.89 -12.39 3.07
CA LEU A 72 6.46 -11.08 2.58
C LEU A 72 6.25 -10.07 3.72
N GLU A 73 7.13 -10.11 4.72
CA GLU A 73 7.14 -9.23 5.87
C GLU A 73 8.50 -8.54 6.03
N TRP A 74 8.46 -7.30 6.52
CA TRP A 74 9.64 -6.53 6.89
C TRP A 74 10.17 -7.03 8.24
N THR A 75 10.70 -8.25 8.24
CA THR A 75 11.27 -8.87 9.44
C THR A 75 12.57 -8.16 9.85
N VAL A 76 12.94 -8.25 11.13
CA VAL A 76 14.21 -7.70 11.63
C VAL A 76 15.40 -8.24 10.83
N ALA A 77 15.43 -9.55 10.56
CA ALA A 77 16.50 -10.16 9.76
C ALA A 77 16.55 -9.63 8.32
N PHE A 78 15.39 -9.41 7.68
CA PHE A 78 15.35 -8.82 6.35
C PHE A 78 15.79 -7.35 6.40
N CYS A 79 15.34 -6.58 7.38
CA CYS A 79 15.73 -5.19 7.56
C CYS A 79 17.24 -5.01 7.79
N GLN A 80 17.86 -5.89 8.58
CA GLN A 80 19.29 -5.83 8.93
C GLN A 80 20.22 -6.43 7.86
N ALA A 81 19.67 -7.09 6.84
CA ALA A 81 20.49 -7.60 5.75
C ALA A 81 21.04 -6.45 4.89
N ASP A 82 22.23 -6.67 4.33
CA ASP A 82 22.87 -5.83 3.32
C ASP A 82 22.90 -6.65 2.01
N PHE A 83 22.04 -6.30 1.05
CA PHE A 83 21.82 -7.14 -0.13
C PHE A 83 22.79 -6.87 -1.28
N ASP A 84 23.37 -5.68 -1.34
CA ASP A 84 24.30 -5.27 -2.40
C ASP A 84 25.75 -5.12 -1.91
N GLY A 85 25.99 -5.21 -0.60
CA GLY A 85 27.30 -5.32 0.02
C GLY A 85 28.02 -3.99 0.16
N ASP A 86 27.30 -2.87 0.22
CA ASP A 86 27.88 -1.54 0.37
C ASP A 86 28.17 -1.14 1.83
N GLY A 87 27.79 -2.00 2.79
CA GLY A 87 27.97 -1.79 4.22
C GLY A 87 26.77 -1.14 4.90
N GLN A 88 25.69 -0.85 4.17
CA GLN A 88 24.42 -0.42 4.74
C GLN A 88 23.39 -1.54 4.72
N THR A 89 22.58 -1.56 5.77
CA THR A 89 21.43 -2.44 5.86
C THR A 89 20.26 -1.88 5.07
N ASN A 90 19.36 -2.75 4.61
CA ASN A 90 18.12 -2.35 3.94
C ASN A 90 17.30 -1.35 4.78
N GLY A 91 17.34 -1.48 6.12
CA GLY A 91 16.76 -0.53 7.06
C GLY A 91 17.37 0.87 6.96
N GLN A 92 18.70 0.99 6.95
CA GLN A 92 19.36 2.29 6.77
C GLN A 92 19.04 2.88 5.38
N GLU A 93 18.99 2.07 4.34
CA GLU A 93 18.72 2.58 3.00
C GLU A 93 17.27 3.03 2.82
N LEU A 94 16.33 2.26 3.35
CA LEU A 94 14.89 2.50 3.19
C LEU A 94 14.29 3.34 4.31
N GLY A 95 15.09 3.81 5.27
CA GLY A 95 14.65 4.76 6.30
C GLY A 95 14.04 4.15 7.55
N ASP A 96 14.35 2.90 7.84
CA ASP A 96 14.01 2.17 9.07
C ASP A 96 15.25 1.46 9.68
N PRO A 97 16.28 2.19 10.11
CA PRO A 97 17.52 1.59 10.66
C PRO A 97 17.33 0.85 11.99
N CYS A 98 16.19 1.04 12.66
CA CYS A 98 15.86 0.30 13.88
C CYS A 98 14.95 -0.91 13.62
N CYS A 99 14.54 -1.16 12.38
CA CYS A 99 13.72 -2.31 12.01
C CYS A 99 12.36 -2.36 12.71
N GLU A 100 11.73 -1.19 12.90
CA GLU A 100 10.46 -1.02 13.60
C GLU A 100 9.27 -0.83 12.64
N PHE A 101 9.55 -0.72 11.33
CA PHE A 101 8.51 -0.59 10.33
C PHE A 101 7.66 -1.86 10.29
N THR A 102 6.35 -1.66 10.27
CA THR A 102 5.39 -2.71 9.96
C THR A 102 4.44 -2.24 8.88
N ALA A 103 3.84 -3.19 8.17
CA ALA A 103 2.83 -2.87 7.18
C ALA A 103 1.59 -2.18 7.81
N ALA A 104 1.37 -2.28 9.12
CA ALA A 104 0.29 -1.61 9.84
C ALA A 104 0.65 -0.18 10.25
N ASN A 105 1.86 0.07 10.75
CA ASN A 105 2.26 1.39 11.27
C ASN A 105 2.80 2.34 10.17
N LYS A 106 3.30 1.80 9.04
CA LYS A 106 3.93 2.53 7.92
C LYS A 106 4.97 3.58 8.35
N LYS A 107 5.59 3.40 9.52
CA LYS A 107 6.45 4.42 10.13
C LYS A 107 7.91 4.15 9.78
N ALA A 108 8.44 4.92 8.83
CA ALA A 108 9.87 5.08 8.61
C ALA A 108 10.39 6.28 9.44
N LEU A 109 11.65 6.24 9.86
CA LEU A 109 12.32 7.33 10.57
C LEU A 109 12.61 8.53 9.66
N TRP A 110 12.94 8.27 8.41
CA TRP A 110 13.05 9.30 7.39
C TRP A 110 12.43 8.84 6.08
N ASN A 111 12.12 9.80 5.23
CA ASN A 111 11.62 9.60 3.88
C ASN A 111 12.51 10.27 2.83
N LEU A 112 13.26 11.32 3.19
CA LEU A 112 14.26 11.95 2.32
C LEU A 112 15.63 11.30 2.52
N GLY A 113 16.42 11.22 1.45
CA GLY A 113 17.73 10.58 1.51
C GLY A 113 17.68 9.06 1.59
N VAL A 114 16.58 8.44 1.12
CA VAL A 114 16.51 6.99 0.90
C VAL A 114 17.37 6.59 -0.30
N SER A 115 17.87 5.36 -0.29
CA SER A 115 18.74 4.80 -1.33
C SER A 115 18.22 3.43 -1.82
N ASN A 116 19.05 2.68 -2.55
CA ASN A 116 18.59 1.51 -3.30
C ASN A 116 19.27 0.22 -2.81
N PRO A 117 18.53 -0.69 -2.12
CA PRO A 117 19.09 -1.87 -1.45
C PRO A 117 19.54 -3.01 -2.38
N VAL A 118 19.72 -2.70 -3.66
CA VAL A 118 20.19 -3.62 -4.70
C VAL A 118 21.17 -2.94 -5.67
N ASP A 119 21.74 -1.80 -5.28
CA ASP A 119 22.71 -1.03 -6.05
C ASP A 119 23.72 -0.36 -5.12
N ALA A 120 24.84 -1.03 -4.90
CA ALA A 120 25.93 -0.60 -4.03
C ALA A 120 26.57 0.76 -4.39
N THR A 121 26.18 1.37 -5.52
CA THR A 121 26.59 2.74 -5.88
C THR A 121 25.66 3.81 -5.31
N LYS A 122 24.58 3.41 -4.63
CA LYS A 122 23.53 4.27 -4.08
C LYS A 122 23.45 4.09 -2.59
N THR A 123 24.05 5.02 -1.85
CA THR A 123 24.05 5.00 -0.39
C THR A 123 23.17 6.11 0.20
N SER A 124 22.65 5.90 1.41
CA SER A 124 22.03 6.95 2.22
C SER A 124 23.11 7.75 2.98
N ASP A 125 22.78 8.95 3.48
CA ASP A 125 23.72 9.70 4.32
C ASP A 125 23.80 9.06 5.72
N GLN A 126 24.97 8.50 6.03
CA GLN A 126 25.28 7.88 7.32
C GLN A 126 24.93 8.76 8.54
N LYS A 127 24.96 10.09 8.40
CA LYS A 127 24.57 11.02 9.47
C LYS A 127 23.14 10.80 9.96
N LEU A 128 22.26 10.20 9.16
CA LEU A 128 20.86 9.94 9.52
C LEU A 128 20.71 8.91 10.65
N TRP A 129 21.69 8.02 10.87
CA TRP A 129 21.63 7.00 11.94
C TRP A 129 22.84 6.96 12.86
N ASN A 130 23.91 7.73 12.61
CA ASN A 130 25.10 7.76 13.47
C ASN A 130 24.82 8.09 14.95
N ALA A 131 23.81 8.92 15.22
CA ALA A 131 23.41 9.29 16.58
C ALA A 131 22.19 8.51 17.09
N LEU A 132 21.70 7.53 16.33
CA LEU A 132 20.47 6.83 16.63
C LEU A 132 20.73 5.68 17.62
N ASN A 133 19.91 5.62 18.67
CA ASN A 133 19.93 4.53 19.62
C ASN A 133 18.63 3.71 19.54
N CYS A 134 18.70 2.55 18.90
CA CYS A 134 17.53 1.68 18.70
C CYS A 134 17.05 0.98 19.98
N THR A 135 17.79 1.02 21.09
CA THR A 135 17.35 0.44 22.37
C THR A 135 16.39 1.35 23.15
N VAL A 136 16.42 2.65 22.85
CA VAL A 136 15.52 3.66 23.45
C VAL A 136 14.41 4.07 22.48
N TYR A 137 14.35 3.41 21.31
CA TYR A 137 13.32 3.66 20.33
C TYR A 137 12.08 2.82 20.62
N PRO A 138 11.24 3.30 21.56
CA PRO A 138 9.85 3.51 21.25
C PRO A 138 9.43 4.92 21.69
N THR A 139 8.80 5.70 20.79
CA THR A 139 8.17 7.00 21.10
C THR A 139 9.09 8.23 21.13
N VAL A 140 9.92 8.45 20.10
CA VAL A 140 10.20 9.84 19.68
C VAL A 140 9.16 10.21 18.61
N THR A 141 7.95 10.50 19.08
CA THR A 141 7.10 11.50 18.42
C THR A 141 7.85 12.81 18.54
N ASN A 142 8.32 13.35 17.41
CA ASN A 142 8.85 14.70 17.37
C ASN A 142 7.90 15.64 18.11
N THR A 143 8.38 16.25 19.19
CA THR A 143 7.76 17.42 19.80
C THR A 143 7.73 18.52 18.75
N THR A 144 6.60 18.63 18.06
CA THR A 144 6.24 19.85 17.35
C THR A 144 4.73 19.99 17.52
N THR A 145 4.34 20.99 18.30
CA THR A 145 2.98 21.50 18.41
C THR A 145 2.34 21.56 17.04
N SER A 146 1.45 20.62 16.73
CA SER A 146 0.56 20.73 15.59
C SER A 146 -0.82 20.29 16.04
N SER A 147 -1.68 21.28 16.11
CA SER A 147 -3.09 21.19 16.42
C SER A 147 -3.73 20.06 15.62
N ALA A 148 -4.36 19.11 16.32
CA ALA A 148 -5.25 18.15 15.71
C ALA A 148 -6.45 18.89 15.11
N VAL A 149 -6.42 19.15 13.81
CA VAL A 149 -7.65 19.37 13.03
C VAL A 149 -8.05 18.02 12.47
N GLU A 150 -8.95 17.37 13.17
CA GLU A 150 -9.61 16.14 12.75
C GLU A 150 -10.70 16.49 11.73
N THR A 151 -10.37 16.56 10.44
CA THR A 151 -11.38 16.62 9.38
C THR A 151 -11.85 15.22 9.03
N ARG A 152 -12.88 14.80 9.77
CA ARG A 152 -13.71 13.62 9.47
C ARG A 152 -14.38 13.80 8.11
N SER A 153 -13.82 13.21 7.06
CA SER A 153 -14.49 13.11 5.76
C SER A 153 -15.72 12.20 5.89
N SER A 154 -16.90 12.82 5.99
CA SER A 154 -18.19 12.13 6.02
C SER A 154 -18.57 11.70 4.61
N VAL A 155 -17.99 10.59 4.15
CA VAL A 155 -18.48 9.86 2.97
C VAL A 155 -19.70 9.03 3.38
N ARG A 156 -20.73 9.68 3.93
CA ARG A 156 -22.02 9.03 4.27
C ARG A 156 -23.23 9.62 3.56
N SER A 157 -23.05 10.65 2.73
CA SER A 157 -24.22 11.37 2.21
C SER A 157 -24.79 10.85 0.88
N VAL A 158 -24.01 10.15 0.04
CA VAL A 158 -24.52 9.74 -1.29
C VAL A 158 -25.36 8.46 -1.22
N PHE A 159 -24.93 7.46 -0.43
CA PHE A 159 -25.67 6.19 -0.30
C PHE A 159 -27.02 6.35 0.38
N VAL A 160 -27.13 7.24 1.38
CA VAL A 160 -28.39 7.51 2.09
C VAL A 160 -29.37 8.26 1.19
N LEU A 161 -28.89 9.19 0.37
CA LEU A 161 -29.73 9.89 -0.61
C LEU A 161 -30.27 8.95 -1.70
N ILE A 162 -29.43 8.01 -2.18
CA ILE A 162 -29.87 7.02 -3.17
C ILE A 162 -30.90 6.05 -2.56
N LEU A 163 -30.68 5.56 -1.33
CA LEU A 163 -31.64 4.69 -0.65
C LEU A 163 -32.98 5.41 -0.38
N LEU A 164 -32.94 6.67 0.06
CA LEU A 164 -34.14 7.46 0.29
C LEU A 164 -34.90 7.73 -1.01
N TYR A 165 -34.20 8.02 -2.11
CA TYR A 165 -34.84 8.25 -3.41
C TYR A 165 -35.51 6.99 -3.95
N VAL A 166 -34.86 5.83 -3.80
CA VAL A 166 -35.43 4.52 -4.19
C VAL A 166 -36.64 4.17 -3.33
N LEU A 167 -36.59 4.39 -2.02
CA LEU A 167 -37.73 4.13 -1.14
C LEU A 167 -38.92 5.04 -1.45
N VAL A 168 -38.70 6.34 -1.68
CA VAL A 168 -39.76 7.29 -2.04
C VAL A 168 -40.40 6.94 -3.40
N ALA A 169 -39.62 6.45 -4.36
CA ALA A 169 -40.13 5.99 -5.66
C ALA A 169 -41.00 4.73 -5.54
N ILE A 170 -40.65 3.81 -4.63
CA ILE A 170 -41.43 2.59 -4.36
C ILE A 170 -42.77 2.91 -3.69
N PHE A 171 -42.83 3.89 -2.79
CA PHE A 171 -44.08 4.26 -2.10
C PHE A 171 -45.01 5.15 -2.94
N ARG A 172 -44.52 5.81 -4.00
CA ARG A 172 -45.36 6.60 -4.91
C ARG A 172 -46.06 5.78 -6.01
N THR A 173 -45.72 4.51 -6.14
CA THR A 173 -46.27 3.60 -7.15
C THR A 173 -47.24 2.57 -6.58
N ARG A 174 -47.72 2.80 -5.35
CA ARG A 174 -48.85 2.09 -4.75
C ARG A 174 -50.01 3.04 -4.51
#